data_AF-A0A094KQP4-F1
#
_entry.id   AF-A0A094KQP4-F1
#
_cell.length_a   1.000
_cell.length_b   1.000
_cell.length_c   1.000
_cell.angle_alpha   90.00
_cell.angle_beta   90.00
_cell.angle_gamma   90.00
#
_symmetry.space_group_name_H-M   'P 1'
#
loop_
_entity.id
_entity.type
_entity.pdbx_description
1 polymer ?
#
loop_
_entity_poly.entity_id
_entity_poly.type
_entity_poly.pdbx_seq_one_letter_code
_entity_poly.pdbx_strand_id
1 'polypeptide(L)'
;YLPLNGELVLASGAGFAAFDGSWDPGCDSGATVRFADAEYHAWFDPTLWQDVFPGRELEPSGRIFSVDEERVPCSYDDVIFQPETSFRVNVDSSRRVIHLRSISLMGQELSSPEAWARYLQAPSGRLQFHGNGTLQVTGTSCPDKSGCACGNAPDGHRICAALLRASGRQCPAPACKSPLQPLGHCCGVCGATINLDFTPEFDLQKYRDRLIQSLLSQPKYAGVRMAISKVHKAQTFLGVIPRSSTPLIQIVLTDDEAGAQTGTAAEQLAADIMGDIAQHGEALGISSGKMEVATGSTFSGQAGSHALSRITVGTVLGLLFGLLLPGGIFFLYRKGKLR
;
A
#
# COMPACT_ATOMS: atom_id res chain seq x y z
N TYR A 1 30.00 17.56 21.90
CA TYR A 1 29.86 18.83 21.16
C TYR A 1 28.41 18.99 20.75
N LEU A 2 27.82 20.18 20.99
CA LEU A 2 26.48 20.50 20.48
C LEU A 2 26.56 20.86 18.98
N PRO A 3 25.53 20.53 18.18
CA PRO A 3 25.51 20.87 16.76
C PRO A 3 25.49 22.40 16.56
N LEU A 4 26.37 22.91 15.70
CA LEU A 4 26.44 24.35 15.35
C LEU A 4 25.17 24.85 14.65
N ASN A 5 24.43 23.95 14.00
CA ASN A 5 23.22 24.24 13.22
C ASN A 5 22.02 23.41 13.73
N GLY A 6 21.94 23.17 15.04
CA GLY A 6 20.83 22.46 15.66
C GLY A 6 19.98 23.37 16.54
N GLU A 7 18.84 22.84 16.96
CA GLU A 7 17.91 23.50 17.88
C GLU A 7 17.66 22.58 19.08
N LEU A 8 17.63 23.16 20.28
CA LEU A 8 17.19 22.48 21.49
C LEU A 8 15.82 23.05 21.86
N VAL A 9 14.78 22.21 21.74
CA VAL A 9 13.41 22.58 22.11
C VAL A 9 13.17 22.15 23.55
N LEU A 10 12.84 23.10 24.42
CA LEU A 10 12.60 22.89 25.84
C LEU A 10 11.16 23.25 26.19
N ALA A 11 10.57 22.51 27.13
CA ALA A 11 9.28 22.86 27.70
C ALA A 11 9.36 24.20 28.44
N SER A 12 8.22 24.86 28.63
CA SER A 12 8.17 26.10 29.41
C SER A 12 8.72 25.89 30.82
N GLY A 13 9.67 26.73 31.24
CA GLY A 13 10.34 26.62 32.55
C GLY A 13 11.44 25.56 32.62
N ALA A 14 11.68 24.79 31.55
CA ALA A 14 12.81 23.87 31.50
C ALA A 14 14.12 24.63 31.20
N GLY A 15 15.20 24.18 31.81
CA GLY A 15 16.57 24.61 31.55
C GLY A 15 17.47 23.41 31.34
N PHE A 16 18.66 23.66 30.82
CA PHE A 16 19.71 22.65 30.74
C PHE A 16 21.02 23.25 31.24
N ALA A 17 21.87 22.41 31.83
CA ALA A 17 23.23 22.75 32.19
C ALA A 17 24.18 21.76 31.50
N ALA A 18 25.26 22.27 30.93
CA ALA A 18 26.34 21.45 30.39
C ALA A 18 27.43 21.33 31.45
N PHE A 19 27.95 20.11 31.64
CA PHE A 19 28.77 19.78 32.77
C PHE A 19 30.03 19.01 32.34
N ASP A 20 31.21 19.37 32.85
CA ASP A 20 32.51 18.86 32.37
C ASP A 20 33.09 17.66 33.14
N GLY A 21 32.47 17.27 34.27
CA GLY A 21 32.91 16.17 35.13
C GLY A 21 33.12 16.53 36.64
N SER A 22 33.29 17.80 36.99
CA SER A 22 33.29 18.42 38.35
C SER A 22 31.91 18.80 39.04
N TRP A 23 31.13 17.86 39.57
CA TRP A 23 29.77 18.06 40.16
C TRP A 23 29.41 19.49 40.70
N ASP A 24 28.37 20.12 40.13
CA ASP A 24 27.78 21.38 40.60
C ASP A 24 26.55 21.11 41.51
N PRO A 25 26.54 21.56 42.78
CA PRO A 25 25.43 21.36 43.73
C PRO A 25 24.08 21.94 43.29
N GLY A 26 24.03 22.80 42.27
CA GLY A 26 22.79 23.32 41.69
C GLY A 26 22.18 22.46 40.57
N CYS A 27 22.90 21.43 40.11
CA CYS A 27 22.44 20.50 39.09
C CYS A 27 22.12 19.14 39.73
N ASP A 28 20.97 19.05 40.39
CA ASP A 28 20.44 17.76 40.84
C ASP A 28 20.35 16.78 39.68
N SER A 29 20.52 15.49 39.99
CA SER A 29 20.54 14.36 39.06
C SER A 29 19.25 14.25 38.24
N GLY A 30 19.13 15.11 37.22
CA GLY A 30 18.09 15.03 36.21
C GLY A 30 18.22 13.76 35.38
N ALA A 31 17.25 13.53 34.49
CA ALA A 31 17.34 12.41 33.57
C ALA A 31 18.51 12.61 32.60
N THR A 32 19.40 11.62 32.49
CA THR A 32 20.39 11.59 31.42
C THR A 32 19.66 11.31 30.11
N VAL A 33 19.57 12.32 29.24
CA VAL A 33 19.04 12.17 27.89
C VAL A 33 20.18 11.95 26.91
N ARG A 34 20.06 10.95 26.03
CA ARG A 34 20.99 10.74 24.92
C ARG A 34 20.33 11.25 23.65
N PHE A 35 21.00 12.17 22.96
CA PHE A 35 20.60 12.56 21.61
C PHE A 35 20.76 11.36 20.69
N ALA A 36 19.65 10.85 20.17
CA ALA A 36 19.65 9.86 19.11
C ALA A 36 19.95 10.57 17.78
N ASP A 37 20.59 9.85 16.87
CA ASP A 37 20.79 10.33 15.50
C ASP A 37 19.41 10.49 14.82
N ALA A 38 19.07 11.71 14.45
CA ALA A 38 17.80 12.04 13.84
C ALA A 38 17.69 11.53 12.39
N GLU A 39 18.79 11.11 11.76
CA GLU A 39 18.81 10.63 10.38
C GLU A 39 18.06 9.31 10.18
N TYR A 40 17.76 8.58 11.27
CA TYR A 40 16.96 7.35 11.21
C TYR A 40 15.45 7.59 11.07
N HIS A 41 14.95 8.81 11.33
CA HIS A 41 13.54 9.14 11.19
C HIS A 41 13.22 9.55 9.74
N ALA A 42 13.08 8.56 8.87
CA ALA A 42 12.78 8.77 7.46
C ALA A 42 11.27 8.84 7.21
N TRP A 43 10.84 9.77 6.36
CA TRP A 43 9.44 9.91 5.93
C TRP A 43 8.89 8.59 5.38
N PHE A 44 9.70 7.88 4.58
CA PHE A 44 9.32 6.60 3.98
C PHE A 44 9.56 5.38 4.88
N ASP A 45 9.69 5.56 6.19
CA ASP A 45 9.72 4.44 7.14
C ASP A 45 8.28 4.13 7.64
N PRO A 46 7.64 3.05 7.17
CA PRO A 46 6.25 2.72 7.54
C PRO A 46 6.10 2.32 9.02
N THR A 47 7.19 2.14 9.77
CA THR A 47 7.15 1.83 11.20
C THR A 47 6.99 3.07 12.08
N LEU A 48 7.15 4.27 11.52
CA LEU A 48 7.03 5.55 12.23
C LEU A 48 5.64 6.17 12.11
N TRP A 49 4.77 5.59 11.29
CA TRP A 49 3.43 6.08 11.03
C TRP A 49 2.37 5.17 11.66
N GLN A 50 1.27 5.79 12.07
CA GLN A 50 0.11 5.10 12.62
C GLN A 50 -1.15 5.63 11.95
N ASP A 51 -1.98 4.73 11.46
CA ASP A 51 -3.26 5.07 10.85
C ASP A 51 -4.22 5.61 11.92
N VAL A 52 -4.84 6.76 11.65
CA VAL A 52 -5.83 7.40 12.53
C VAL A 52 -7.14 7.53 11.78
N PHE A 53 -8.22 6.98 12.35
CA PHE A 53 -9.54 6.97 11.70
C PHE A 53 -10.34 8.24 12.04
N PRO A 54 -11.35 8.61 11.22
CA PRO A 54 -12.23 9.73 11.51
C PRO A 54 -12.85 9.59 12.90
N GLY A 55 -12.56 10.53 13.80
CA GLY A 55 -12.88 10.44 15.24
C GLY A 55 -11.67 10.36 16.17
N ARG A 56 -10.45 10.22 15.63
CA ARG A 56 -9.19 10.04 16.39
C ARG A 56 -9.20 8.80 17.29
N GLU A 57 -10.02 7.82 16.96
CA GLU A 57 -10.06 6.52 17.61
C GLU A 57 -9.18 5.54 16.82
N LEU A 58 -8.43 4.69 17.53
CA LEU A 58 -7.71 3.58 16.93
C LEU A 58 -8.74 2.56 16.42
N GLU A 59 -8.52 1.97 15.25
CA GLU A 59 -9.43 0.97 14.67
C GLU A 59 -9.78 -0.10 15.72
N PRO A 60 -11.06 -0.22 16.15
CA PRO A 60 -11.42 -1.06 17.28
C PRO A 60 -11.15 -2.55 17.05
N SER A 61 -11.00 -2.96 15.79
CA SER A 61 -10.99 -4.37 15.42
C SER A 61 -9.63 -4.91 15.01
N GLY A 62 -8.67 -4.06 14.59
CA GLY A 62 -7.38 -4.50 14.02
C GLY A 62 -7.51 -5.40 12.78
N ARG A 63 -8.72 -5.54 12.22
CA ARG A 63 -9.03 -6.43 11.09
C ARG A 63 -8.84 -5.75 9.74
N ILE A 64 -8.69 -4.43 9.72
CA ILE A 64 -8.30 -3.70 8.51
C ILE A 64 -6.86 -3.25 8.64
N PHE A 65 -6.10 -3.46 7.57
CA PHE A 65 -4.72 -3.00 7.48
C PHE A 65 -4.48 -2.30 6.14
N SER A 66 -3.38 -1.56 6.08
CA SER A 66 -2.87 -0.89 4.89
C SER A 66 -1.67 -1.66 4.35
N VAL A 67 -1.54 -1.80 3.03
CA VAL A 67 -0.31 -2.35 2.43
C VAL A 67 0.88 -1.43 2.75
N ASP A 68 2.11 -1.93 2.64
CA ASP A 68 3.28 -1.22 3.19
C ASP A 68 3.51 0.16 2.57
N GLU A 69 3.21 0.32 1.28
CA GLU A 69 3.26 1.62 0.60
C GLU A 69 2.19 2.62 1.06
N GLU A 70 1.05 2.12 1.53
CA GLU A 70 -0.09 2.92 2.01
C GLU A 70 0.00 3.21 3.52
N ARG A 71 0.91 2.56 4.25
CA ARG A 71 1.24 2.89 5.65
C ARG A 71 2.09 4.16 5.77
N VAL A 72 2.62 4.65 4.65
CA VAL A 72 3.36 5.92 4.59
C VAL A 72 2.40 6.98 4.03
N PRO A 73 2.32 8.18 4.62
CA PRO A 73 1.40 9.21 4.15
C PRO A 73 1.56 9.55 2.67
N CYS A 74 0.42 9.70 2.01
CA CYS A 74 0.24 9.82 0.57
C CYS A 74 -0.36 11.20 0.18
N SER A 75 -0.54 11.41 -1.13
CA SER A 75 -0.94 12.71 -1.72
C SER A 75 -2.21 13.34 -1.13
N TYR A 76 -3.13 12.53 -0.62
CA TYR A 76 -4.45 12.97 -0.17
C TYR A 76 -4.65 12.82 1.35
N ASP A 77 -3.59 12.53 2.08
CA ASP A 77 -3.65 12.24 3.51
C ASP A 77 -3.42 13.48 4.36
N ASP A 78 -4.01 13.44 5.54
CA ASP A 78 -3.80 14.41 6.61
C ASP A 78 -2.74 13.86 7.56
N VAL A 79 -1.61 14.55 7.68
CA VAL A 79 -0.49 14.11 8.53
C VAL A 79 -0.55 14.84 9.85
N ILE A 80 -0.47 14.11 10.96
CA ILE A 80 -0.54 14.69 12.30
C ILE A 80 0.76 14.41 13.04
N PHE A 81 1.51 15.46 13.34
CA PHE A 81 2.56 15.42 14.35
C PHE A 81 1.93 15.79 15.69
N GLN A 82 2.08 14.91 16.68
CA GLN A 82 1.46 15.08 17.98
C GLN A 82 1.86 16.44 18.61
N PRO A 83 0.91 17.17 19.22
CA PRO A 83 1.23 18.39 19.96
C PRO A 83 2.29 18.14 21.02
N GLU A 84 3.04 19.19 21.39
CA GLU A 84 4.05 19.14 22.46
C GLU A 84 5.19 18.12 22.23
N THR A 85 5.42 17.73 20.97
CA THR A 85 6.55 16.88 20.57
C THR A 85 7.56 17.66 19.73
N SER A 86 8.84 17.30 19.84
CA SER A 86 9.90 17.75 18.94
C SER A 86 10.24 16.63 17.95
N PHE A 87 10.40 16.96 16.69
CA PHE A 87 10.70 15.99 15.64
C PHE A 87 11.68 16.56 14.63
N ARG A 88 12.33 15.66 13.90
CA ARG A 88 13.14 15.97 12.73
C ARG A 88 13.03 14.79 11.77
N VAL A 89 12.65 15.05 10.52
CA VAL A 89 12.29 14.02 9.54
C VAL A 89 13.13 14.19 8.28
N ASN A 90 13.78 13.11 7.88
CA ASN A 90 14.42 13.00 6.58
C ASN A 90 13.34 12.76 5.50
N VAL A 91 13.17 13.71 4.59
CA VAL A 91 12.20 13.71 3.48
C VAL A 91 12.83 13.35 2.13
N ASP A 92 13.94 12.61 2.13
CA ASP A 92 14.55 12.08 0.91
C ASP A 92 13.53 11.30 0.07
N SER A 93 13.28 11.75 -1.16
CA SER A 93 12.31 11.14 -2.09
C SER A 93 12.88 11.00 -3.49
N SER A 94 12.49 9.93 -4.16
CA SER A 94 12.76 9.70 -5.58
C SER A 94 12.04 10.70 -6.48
N ARG A 95 10.94 11.30 -6.00
CA ARG A 95 10.14 12.30 -6.72
C ARG A 95 10.50 13.75 -6.41
N ARG A 96 11.38 13.99 -5.42
CA ARG A 96 11.74 15.30 -4.84
C ARG A 96 10.59 16.08 -4.19
N VAL A 97 9.34 15.87 -4.58
CA VAL A 97 8.17 16.51 -3.98
C VAL A 97 7.23 15.44 -3.43
N ILE A 98 6.91 15.55 -2.15
CA ILE A 98 5.92 14.73 -1.45
C ILE A 98 4.69 15.61 -1.27
N HIS A 99 3.60 15.24 -1.93
CA HIS A 99 2.32 15.95 -1.80
C HIS A 99 1.52 15.38 -0.63
N LEU A 100 0.76 16.24 0.03
CA LEU A 100 -0.15 15.90 1.13
C LEU A 100 -1.41 16.75 1.03
N ARG A 101 -2.49 16.32 1.67
CA ARG A 101 -3.69 17.15 1.83
C ARG A 101 -3.46 18.21 2.88
N SER A 102 -3.03 17.82 4.08
CA SER A 102 -2.73 18.74 5.19
C SER A 102 -1.61 18.20 6.08
N ILE A 103 -1.00 19.09 6.86
CA ILE A 103 -0.08 18.73 7.94
C ILE A 103 -0.48 19.49 9.20
N SER A 104 -0.72 18.77 10.28
CA SER A 104 -0.99 19.33 11.62
C SER A 104 0.28 19.34 12.45
N LEU A 105 0.71 20.53 12.87
CA LEU A 105 1.93 20.77 13.64
C LEU A 105 1.58 21.62 14.87
N MET A 106 2.01 21.20 16.07
CA MET A 106 1.75 21.94 17.32
C MET A 106 0.25 22.25 17.54
N GLY A 107 -0.64 21.34 17.12
CA GLY A 107 -2.09 21.52 17.21
C GLY A 107 -2.71 22.44 16.14
N GLN A 108 -1.92 22.98 15.21
CA GLN A 108 -2.41 23.79 14.09
C GLN A 108 -2.39 22.98 12.79
N GLU A 109 -3.54 22.85 12.13
CA GLU A 109 -3.63 22.27 10.80
C GLU A 109 -3.22 23.27 9.72
N LEU A 110 -2.28 22.88 8.87
CA LEU A 110 -1.81 23.61 7.71
C LEU A 110 -2.31 22.88 6.45
N SER A 111 -3.35 23.43 5.82
CA SER A 111 -3.99 22.85 4.63
C SER A 111 -3.85 23.73 3.38
N SER A 112 -3.21 24.90 3.48
CA SER A 112 -2.93 25.77 2.32
C SER A 112 -1.43 25.86 2.00
N PRO A 113 -1.04 25.95 0.71
CA PRO A 113 0.36 26.13 0.30
C PRO A 113 1.03 27.34 0.96
N GLU A 114 0.30 28.45 1.13
CA GLU A 114 0.83 29.70 1.69
C GLU A 114 1.09 29.58 3.20
N ALA A 115 0.19 28.91 3.93
CA ALA A 115 0.37 28.63 5.34
C ALA A 115 1.59 27.71 5.57
N TRP A 116 1.71 26.68 4.74
CA TRP A 116 2.84 25.75 4.76
C TRP A 116 4.18 26.44 4.43
N ALA A 117 4.21 27.26 3.37
CA ALA A 117 5.40 28.01 3.00
C ALA A 117 5.86 28.97 4.11
N ARG A 118 4.92 29.64 4.79
CA ARG A 118 5.22 30.51 5.94
C ARG A 118 5.82 29.72 7.10
N TYR A 119 5.29 28.53 7.38
CA TYR A 119 5.83 27.65 8.41
C TYR A 119 7.28 27.25 8.11
N LEU A 120 7.57 26.81 6.88
CA LEU A 120 8.92 26.42 6.47
C LEU A 120 9.93 27.57 6.46
N GLN A 121 9.48 28.83 6.45
CA GLN A 121 10.37 29.99 6.60
C GLN A 121 10.77 30.25 8.05
N ALA A 122 10.05 29.68 9.03
CA ALA A 122 10.41 29.79 10.44
C ALA A 122 11.72 29.04 10.74
N PRO A 123 12.54 29.51 11.71
CA PRO A 123 13.82 28.87 12.04
C PRO A 123 13.71 27.38 12.33
N SER A 124 12.76 26.97 13.16
CA SER A 124 12.53 25.57 13.53
C SER A 124 12.01 24.74 12.34
N GLY A 125 11.12 25.32 11.52
CA GLY A 125 10.54 24.65 10.35
C GLY A 125 11.59 24.17 9.34
N ARG A 126 12.66 24.97 9.15
CA ARG A 126 13.80 24.60 8.28
C ARG A 126 14.66 23.46 8.82
N LEU A 127 14.61 23.21 10.13
CA LEU A 127 15.41 22.19 10.80
C LEU A 127 14.63 20.89 11.00
N GLN A 128 13.31 20.95 10.99
CA GLN A 128 12.42 19.80 11.20
C GLN A 128 12.28 18.91 9.97
N PHE A 129 12.44 19.45 8.76
CA PHE A 129 12.36 18.69 7.52
C PHE A 129 13.65 18.89 6.73
N HIS A 130 14.37 17.79 6.45
CA HIS A 130 15.66 17.83 5.76
C HIS A 130 15.79 16.71 4.73
N GLY A 131 16.80 16.79 3.87
CA GLY A 131 17.02 15.81 2.79
C GLY A 131 16.93 16.44 1.41
N ASN A 132 16.80 15.60 0.39
CA ASN A 132 16.76 15.99 -1.02
C ASN A 132 15.34 16.28 -1.54
N GLY A 133 14.32 16.03 -0.72
CA GLY A 133 12.92 16.25 -1.03
C GLY A 133 12.31 17.45 -0.32
N THR A 134 11.08 17.77 -0.68
CA THR A 134 10.27 18.85 -0.09
C THR A 134 8.83 18.37 0.08
N LEU A 135 8.17 18.77 1.17
CA LEU A 135 6.74 18.54 1.34
C LEU A 135 5.94 19.69 0.71
N GLN A 136 4.80 19.37 0.12
CA GLN A 136 3.83 20.34 -0.40
C GLN A 136 2.42 19.97 0.06
N VAL A 137 1.73 20.96 0.62
CA VAL A 137 0.34 20.85 1.07
C VAL A 137 -0.57 21.36 -0.04
N THR A 138 -1.62 20.60 -0.35
CA THR A 138 -2.56 20.91 -1.44
C THR A 138 -3.96 21.28 -0.97
N GLY A 139 -4.35 20.91 0.26
CA GLY A 139 -5.71 21.10 0.79
C GLY A 139 -6.78 20.28 0.06
N THR A 140 -6.39 19.42 -0.88
CA THR A 140 -7.32 18.72 -1.77
C THR A 140 -7.52 17.28 -1.29
N SER A 141 -8.77 16.90 -1.02
CA SER A 141 -9.14 15.50 -0.73
C SER A 141 -9.20 14.67 -2.02
N CYS A 142 -9.13 13.34 -1.90
CA CYS A 142 -9.31 12.45 -3.05
C CYS A 142 -10.68 12.70 -3.73
N PRO A 143 -10.70 13.13 -5.01
CA PRO A 143 -11.96 13.47 -5.69
C PRO A 143 -12.69 12.24 -6.28
N ASP A 144 -12.04 11.09 -6.31
CA ASP A 144 -12.53 9.88 -6.99
C ASP A 144 -13.17 8.91 -5.99
N LYS A 145 -14.43 8.55 -6.23
CA LYS A 145 -15.19 7.62 -5.38
C LYS A 145 -14.61 6.21 -5.36
N SER A 146 -13.94 5.80 -6.43
CA SER A 146 -13.21 4.54 -6.49
C SER A 146 -11.90 4.57 -5.67
N GLY A 147 -11.60 5.69 -5.04
CA GLY A 147 -10.36 5.95 -4.31
C GLY A 147 -9.29 6.55 -5.20
N CYS A 148 -8.19 6.96 -4.56
CA CYS A 148 -7.01 7.49 -5.21
C CYS A 148 -5.82 6.58 -4.91
N ALA A 149 -4.96 6.37 -5.89
CA ALA A 149 -3.71 5.67 -5.63
C ALA A 149 -2.82 6.55 -4.73
N CYS A 150 -2.21 5.92 -3.73
CA CYS A 150 -1.34 6.59 -2.78
C CYS A 150 -0.19 7.37 -3.46
N GLY A 151 0.45 6.76 -4.45
CA GLY A 151 1.52 7.38 -5.23
C GLY A 151 2.93 7.21 -4.67
N ASN A 152 3.10 6.35 -3.66
CA ASN A 152 4.39 6.02 -3.04
C ASN A 152 5.21 4.95 -3.77
N ALA A 153 4.66 4.31 -4.81
CA ALA A 153 5.36 3.26 -5.59
C ALA A 153 6.79 3.64 -6.04
N PRO A 154 7.10 4.87 -6.49
CA PRO A 154 8.48 5.25 -6.83
C PRO A 154 9.48 5.17 -5.66
N ASP A 155 8.99 5.34 -4.44
CA ASP A 155 9.77 5.23 -3.20
C ASP A 155 9.62 3.86 -2.50
N GLY A 156 8.96 2.88 -3.14
CA GLY A 156 8.74 1.54 -2.60
C GLY A 156 10.01 0.82 -2.15
N HIS A 157 11.13 1.01 -2.86
CA HIS A 157 12.43 0.45 -2.45
C HIS A 157 12.93 1.02 -1.12
N ARG A 158 12.66 2.30 -0.80
CA ARG A 158 13.01 2.93 0.48
C ARG A 158 12.11 2.41 1.58
N ILE A 159 10.81 2.31 1.30
CA ILE A 159 9.80 1.77 2.21
C ILE A 159 10.18 0.35 2.64
N CYS A 160 10.48 -0.53 1.69
CA CYS A 160 10.87 -1.90 2.00
C CYS A 160 12.23 -1.99 2.69
N ALA A 161 13.21 -1.16 2.30
CA ALA A 161 14.51 -1.15 2.98
C ALA A 161 14.39 -0.68 4.44
N ALA A 162 13.51 0.28 4.73
CA ALA A 162 13.25 0.77 6.07
C ALA A 162 12.52 -0.29 6.91
N LEU A 163 11.45 -0.87 6.38
CA LEU A 163 10.66 -1.92 7.05
C LEU A 163 11.51 -3.15 7.39
N LEU A 164 12.39 -3.57 6.48
CA LEU A 164 13.22 -4.77 6.65
C LEU A 164 14.54 -4.51 7.37
N ARG A 165 14.80 -3.29 7.85
CA ARG A 165 16.07 -2.93 8.51
C ARG A 165 16.35 -3.83 9.71
N ALA A 166 15.35 -4.09 10.54
CA ALA A 166 15.47 -4.96 11.72
C ALA A 166 15.69 -6.45 11.36
N SER A 167 15.21 -6.87 10.19
CA SER A 167 15.28 -8.27 9.71
C SER A 167 16.46 -8.51 8.75
N GLY A 168 17.52 -7.69 8.83
CA GLY A 168 18.69 -7.85 7.97
C GLY A 168 18.40 -7.64 6.47
N ARG A 169 17.40 -6.83 6.14
CA ARG A 169 16.92 -6.53 4.77
C ARG A 169 16.34 -7.74 4.02
N GLN A 170 15.92 -8.76 4.74
CA GLN A 170 15.30 -9.95 4.17
C GLN A 170 13.88 -10.12 4.68
N CYS A 171 12.99 -10.54 3.80
CA CYS A 171 11.65 -10.91 4.19
C CYS A 171 11.68 -12.15 5.09
N PRO A 172 10.83 -12.18 6.15
CA PRO A 172 10.62 -13.40 6.92
C PRO A 172 10.21 -14.55 6.00
N ALA A 173 10.63 -15.77 6.34
CA ALA A 173 10.21 -16.95 5.59
C ALA A 173 8.68 -17.10 5.68
N PRO A 174 7.96 -17.14 4.55
CA PRO A 174 6.51 -17.32 4.55
C PRO A 174 6.16 -18.72 5.03
N ALA A 175 5.03 -18.85 5.74
CA ALA A 175 4.53 -20.13 6.23
C ALA A 175 3.94 -21.02 5.11
N CYS A 176 3.55 -20.43 3.98
CA CYS A 176 2.99 -21.10 2.82
C CYS A 176 4.05 -21.40 1.75
N LYS A 177 3.75 -22.37 0.87
CA LYS A 177 4.66 -22.84 -0.18
C LYS A 177 4.80 -21.84 -1.34
N SER A 178 3.72 -21.17 -1.69
CA SER A 178 3.72 -20.16 -2.76
C SER A 178 3.05 -18.88 -2.25
N PRO A 179 3.80 -17.99 -1.57
CA PRO A 179 3.28 -16.72 -1.12
C PRO A 179 2.87 -15.85 -2.31
N LEU A 180 1.85 -15.02 -2.11
CA LEU A 180 1.42 -13.99 -3.05
C LEU A 180 2.22 -12.71 -2.80
N GLN A 181 2.47 -11.92 -3.84
CA GLN A 181 3.09 -10.59 -3.70
C GLN A 181 2.06 -9.52 -4.10
N PRO A 182 1.25 -9.01 -3.15
CA PRO A 182 0.31 -7.94 -3.43
C PRO A 182 1.05 -6.67 -3.87
N LEU A 183 0.42 -5.89 -4.76
CA LEU A 183 0.94 -4.57 -5.13
C LEU A 183 0.99 -3.68 -3.89
N GLY A 184 2.12 -3.00 -3.71
CA GLY A 184 2.37 -2.11 -2.57
C GLY A 184 2.78 -2.80 -1.26
N HIS A 185 2.98 -4.12 -1.25
CA HIS A 185 3.48 -4.85 -0.09
C HIS A 185 4.92 -5.31 -0.32
N CYS A 186 5.76 -5.28 0.72
CA CYS A 186 7.20 -5.53 0.61
C CYS A 186 7.56 -7.01 0.59
N CYS A 187 6.81 -7.85 1.31
CA CYS A 187 7.06 -9.27 1.42
C CYS A 187 5.92 -10.10 0.86
N GLY A 188 6.19 -11.38 0.60
CA GLY A 188 5.14 -12.31 0.21
C GLY A 188 4.19 -12.58 1.37
N VAL A 189 2.89 -12.64 1.08
CA VAL A 189 1.83 -12.94 2.06
C VAL A 189 1.25 -14.33 1.82
N CYS A 190 0.78 -14.95 2.90
CA CYS A 190 0.00 -16.18 2.84
C CYS A 190 -1.47 -15.85 3.07
N GLY A 191 -2.33 -16.31 2.17
CA GLY A 191 -3.74 -15.97 2.14
C GLY A 191 -4.23 -15.83 0.71
N ALA A 192 -5.02 -14.80 0.42
CA ALA A 192 -5.64 -14.59 -0.88
C ALA A 192 -5.57 -13.12 -1.34
N THR A 193 -5.57 -12.92 -2.65
CA THR A 193 -5.75 -11.60 -3.26
C THR A 193 -6.90 -11.63 -4.25
N ILE A 194 -7.67 -10.54 -4.30
CA ILE A 194 -8.73 -10.34 -5.30
C ILE A 194 -8.45 -9.03 -6.02
N ASN A 195 -8.40 -9.09 -7.34
CA ASN A 195 -8.29 -7.92 -8.20
C ASN A 195 -9.62 -7.67 -8.91
N LEU A 196 -10.16 -6.47 -8.79
CA LEU A 196 -11.44 -6.07 -9.36
C LEU A 196 -11.25 -5.03 -10.46
N ASP A 197 -11.85 -5.30 -11.60
CA ASP A 197 -12.15 -4.28 -12.58
C ASP A 197 -13.48 -3.62 -12.19
N PHE A 198 -13.56 -2.30 -12.37
CA PHE A 198 -14.67 -1.50 -11.89
C PHE A 198 -15.13 -0.47 -12.93
N THR A 199 -16.37 -0.02 -12.80
CA THR A 199 -16.98 1.03 -13.60
C THR A 199 -16.92 2.38 -12.87
N PRO A 200 -17.14 3.52 -13.54
CA PRO A 200 -17.14 4.84 -12.90
C PRO A 200 -18.12 5.01 -11.74
N GLU A 201 -19.15 4.16 -11.65
CA GLU A 201 -20.15 4.15 -10.59
C GLU A 201 -19.66 3.48 -9.30
N PHE A 202 -18.54 2.76 -9.33
CA PHE A 202 -17.97 2.08 -8.17
C PHE A 202 -17.57 3.07 -7.08
N ASP A 203 -17.90 2.71 -5.84
CA ASP A 203 -17.63 3.49 -4.65
C ASP A 203 -16.86 2.62 -3.64
N LEU A 204 -15.58 2.95 -3.45
CA LEU A 204 -14.65 2.15 -2.66
C LEU A 204 -15.05 2.09 -1.19
N GLN A 205 -15.52 3.21 -0.63
CA GLN A 205 -15.93 3.27 0.78
C GLN A 205 -17.18 2.44 1.01
N LYS A 206 -18.20 2.59 0.15
CA LYS A 206 -19.41 1.76 0.25
C LYS A 206 -19.11 0.27 0.11
N TYR A 207 -18.22 -0.10 -0.79
CA TYR A 207 -17.86 -1.50 -0.97
C TYR A 207 -17.05 -2.04 0.21
N ARG A 208 -16.09 -1.26 0.73
CA ARG A 208 -15.35 -1.58 1.96
C ARG A 208 -16.30 -1.80 3.14
N ASP A 209 -17.26 -0.91 3.35
CA ASP A 209 -18.25 -1.03 4.42
C ASP A 209 -19.10 -2.29 4.28
N ARG A 210 -19.54 -2.61 3.05
CA ARG A 210 -20.27 -3.86 2.75
C ARG A 210 -19.44 -5.08 3.11
N LEU A 211 -18.16 -5.14 2.69
CA LEU A 211 -17.27 -6.26 2.99
C LEU A 211 -17.09 -6.42 4.50
N ILE A 212 -16.89 -5.31 5.21
CA ILE A 212 -16.72 -5.32 6.67
C ILE A 212 -17.98 -5.83 7.36
N GLN A 213 -19.13 -5.24 7.05
CA GLN A 213 -20.38 -5.49 7.77
C GLN A 213 -20.99 -6.85 7.43
N SER A 214 -20.95 -7.26 6.16
CA SER A 214 -21.63 -8.48 5.70
C SER A 214 -20.76 -9.72 5.77
N LEU A 215 -19.44 -9.59 5.61
CA LEU A 215 -18.54 -10.74 5.49
C LEU A 215 -17.52 -10.76 6.63
N LEU A 216 -16.63 -9.77 6.73
CA LEU A 216 -15.53 -9.79 7.71
C LEU A 216 -16.00 -9.82 9.17
N SER A 217 -17.18 -9.27 9.46
CA SER A 217 -17.79 -9.27 10.79
C SER A 217 -18.22 -10.66 11.27
N GLN A 218 -18.40 -11.64 10.36
CA GLN A 218 -18.91 -12.96 10.71
C GLN A 218 -17.93 -13.70 11.64
N PRO A 219 -18.42 -14.44 12.66
CA PRO A 219 -17.56 -15.14 13.62
C PRO A 219 -16.55 -16.10 12.99
N LYS A 220 -16.91 -16.73 11.86
CA LYS A 220 -16.01 -17.63 11.11
C LYS A 220 -14.76 -16.96 10.53
N TYR A 221 -14.72 -15.62 10.48
CA TYR A 221 -13.61 -14.83 9.96
C TYR A 221 -12.96 -13.93 11.02
N ALA A 222 -13.14 -14.25 12.30
CA ALA A 222 -12.62 -13.43 13.40
C ALA A 222 -11.09 -13.21 13.34
N GLY A 223 -10.33 -14.19 12.84
CA GLY A 223 -8.86 -14.12 12.67
C GLY A 223 -8.39 -13.66 11.29
N VAL A 224 -9.29 -13.19 10.42
CA VAL A 224 -8.93 -12.70 9.08
C VAL A 224 -8.75 -11.19 9.11
N ARG A 225 -7.70 -10.71 8.45
CA ARG A 225 -7.39 -9.30 8.22
C ARG A 225 -7.47 -8.98 6.73
N MET A 226 -7.95 -7.78 6.42
CA MET A 226 -8.20 -7.32 5.04
C MET A 226 -7.54 -5.96 4.77
N ALA A 227 -6.90 -5.82 3.62
CA ALA A 227 -6.58 -4.53 3.02
C ALA A 227 -7.37 -4.37 1.72
N ILE A 228 -7.78 -3.14 1.41
CA ILE A 228 -8.45 -2.82 0.14
C ILE A 228 -7.92 -1.50 -0.40
N SER A 229 -7.38 -1.54 -1.62
CA SER A 229 -6.53 -0.48 -2.16
C SER A 229 -6.79 -0.28 -3.64
N LYS A 230 -6.77 0.98 -4.11
CA LYS A 230 -6.74 1.28 -5.55
C LYS A 230 -5.30 1.30 -6.03
N VAL A 231 -4.95 0.33 -6.87
CA VAL A 231 -3.59 0.14 -7.36
C VAL A 231 -3.53 0.20 -8.88
N HIS A 232 -2.33 0.42 -9.41
CA HIS A 232 -2.09 0.50 -10.85
C HIS A 232 -1.30 -0.71 -11.31
N LYS A 233 -1.94 -1.59 -12.08
CA LYS A 233 -1.26 -2.76 -12.64
C LYS A 233 -0.59 -2.39 -13.96
N ALA A 234 0.72 -2.60 -14.05
CA ALA A 234 1.46 -2.42 -15.28
C ALA A 234 0.93 -3.40 -16.35
N GLN A 235 0.54 -2.87 -17.52
CA GLN A 235 0.25 -3.68 -18.68
C GLN A 235 1.51 -3.82 -19.54
N THR A 236 1.98 -5.06 -19.68
CA THR A 236 3.06 -5.41 -20.60
C THR A 236 2.49 -5.98 -21.89
N PHE A 237 2.86 -5.42 -23.04
CA PHE A 237 2.67 -6.08 -24.32
C PHE A 237 3.74 -7.14 -24.54
N LEU A 238 3.32 -8.36 -24.92
CA LEU A 238 4.18 -9.53 -25.11
C LEU A 238 5.11 -9.82 -23.91
N GLY A 239 4.74 -9.37 -22.70
CA GLY A 239 5.52 -9.56 -21.48
C GLY A 239 6.77 -8.68 -21.34
N VAL A 240 7.05 -7.78 -22.29
CA VAL A 240 8.34 -7.04 -22.33
C VAL A 240 8.17 -5.52 -22.49
N ILE A 241 7.10 -5.03 -23.14
CA ILE A 241 6.95 -3.60 -23.44
C ILE A 241 5.84 -2.99 -22.56
N PRO A 242 6.16 -2.08 -21.61
CA PRO A 242 5.17 -1.35 -20.84
C PRO A 242 4.34 -0.47 -21.78
N ARG A 243 3.01 -0.63 -21.80
CA ARG A 243 2.11 0.20 -22.63
C ARG A 243 1.34 1.24 -21.84
N SER A 244 0.80 0.85 -20.70
CA SER A 244 0.00 1.69 -19.82
C SER A 244 -0.18 0.99 -18.48
N SER A 245 -0.68 1.70 -17.48
CA SER A 245 -1.14 1.12 -16.23
C SER A 245 -2.65 1.25 -16.13
N THR A 246 -3.35 0.17 -15.81
CA THR A 246 -4.80 0.21 -15.60
C THR A 246 -5.08 0.22 -14.10
N PRO A 247 -5.93 1.14 -13.61
CA PRO A 247 -6.35 1.12 -12.22
C PRO A 247 -7.24 -0.10 -11.97
N LEU A 248 -7.04 -0.76 -10.83
CA LEU A 248 -7.88 -1.83 -10.34
C LEU A 248 -8.03 -1.69 -8.82
N ILE A 249 -9.03 -2.35 -8.25
CA ILE A 249 -9.14 -2.49 -6.79
C ILE A 249 -8.52 -3.82 -6.39
N GLN A 250 -7.54 -3.78 -5.50
CA GLN A 250 -6.90 -4.96 -4.93
C GLN A 250 -7.39 -5.15 -3.50
N ILE A 251 -7.89 -6.33 -3.20
CA ILE A 251 -8.20 -6.79 -1.85
C ILE A 251 -7.13 -7.81 -1.46
N VAL A 252 -6.53 -7.65 -0.29
CA VAL A 252 -5.55 -8.58 0.27
C VAL A 252 -6.12 -9.16 1.55
N LEU A 253 -6.13 -10.48 1.66
CA LEU A 253 -6.64 -11.21 2.80
C LEU A 253 -5.52 -12.07 3.39
N THR A 254 -5.33 -11.95 4.69
CA THR A 254 -4.39 -12.77 5.47
C THR A 254 -5.10 -13.25 6.72
N ASP A 255 -4.76 -14.43 7.21
CA ASP A 255 -5.23 -14.92 8.50
C ASP A 255 -4.06 -15.14 9.45
N ASP A 256 -4.38 -15.20 10.74
CA ASP A 256 -3.40 -15.43 11.80
C ASP A 256 -3.20 -16.94 12.09
N GLU A 257 -3.71 -17.83 11.22
CA GLU A 257 -3.56 -19.27 11.35
C GLU A 257 -2.12 -19.71 11.03
N ALA A 258 -1.64 -20.73 11.75
CA ALA A 258 -0.28 -21.23 11.63
C ALA A 258 -0.21 -22.65 11.05
N GLY A 259 0.89 -22.95 10.36
CA GLY A 259 1.18 -24.30 9.84
C GLY A 259 0.31 -24.65 8.63
N ALA A 260 -0.26 -25.86 8.62
CA ALA A 260 -1.02 -26.37 7.47
C ALA A 260 -2.35 -25.64 7.20
N GLN A 261 -2.83 -24.86 8.18
CA GLN A 261 -4.07 -24.07 8.08
C GLN A 261 -3.82 -22.61 7.68
N THR A 262 -2.56 -22.19 7.55
CA THR A 262 -2.24 -20.82 7.16
C THR A 262 -2.85 -20.48 5.80
N GLY A 263 -3.65 -19.42 5.77
CA GLY A 263 -4.31 -18.92 4.57
C GLY A 263 -5.68 -19.53 4.28
N THR A 264 -6.12 -20.57 5.00
CA THR A 264 -7.39 -21.27 4.72
C THR A 264 -8.61 -20.38 4.98
N ALA A 265 -8.61 -19.62 6.07
CA ALA A 265 -9.74 -18.74 6.40
C ALA A 265 -9.79 -17.53 5.46
N ALA A 266 -8.63 -16.99 5.09
CA ALA A 266 -8.50 -15.94 4.08
C ALA A 266 -8.99 -16.41 2.70
N GLU A 267 -8.64 -17.64 2.29
CA GLU A 267 -9.12 -18.26 1.05
C GLU A 267 -10.64 -18.44 1.05
N GLN A 268 -11.21 -18.96 2.13
CA GLN A 268 -12.67 -19.12 2.24
C GLN A 268 -13.40 -17.76 2.21
N LEU A 269 -12.86 -16.73 2.87
CA LEU A 269 -13.41 -15.38 2.77
C LEU A 269 -13.31 -14.85 1.34
N ALA A 270 -12.19 -15.11 0.65
CA ALA A 270 -12.01 -14.68 -0.72
C ALA A 270 -13.06 -15.32 -1.66
N ALA A 271 -13.35 -16.61 -1.46
CA ALA A 271 -14.39 -17.32 -2.20
C ALA A 271 -15.79 -16.73 -1.92
N ASP A 272 -16.10 -16.42 -0.66
CA ASP A 272 -17.35 -15.78 -0.28
C ASP A 272 -17.49 -14.37 -0.89
N ILE A 273 -16.41 -13.58 -0.94
CA ILE A 273 -16.37 -12.28 -1.63
C ILE A 273 -16.64 -12.44 -3.13
N MET A 274 -16.02 -13.43 -3.78
CA MET A 274 -16.27 -13.72 -5.20
C MET A 274 -17.72 -14.16 -5.45
N GLY A 275 -18.33 -14.86 -4.50
CA GLY A 275 -19.77 -15.16 -4.51
C GLY A 275 -20.64 -13.91 -4.40
N ASP A 276 -20.29 -12.98 -3.49
CA ASP A 276 -20.95 -11.69 -3.35
C ASP A 276 -20.85 -10.85 -4.63
N ILE A 277 -19.68 -10.82 -5.26
CA ILE A 277 -19.44 -10.14 -6.54
C ILE A 277 -20.29 -10.76 -7.65
N ALA A 278 -20.38 -12.09 -7.72
CA ALA A 278 -21.19 -12.76 -8.73
C ALA A 278 -22.69 -12.45 -8.60
N GLN A 279 -23.19 -12.21 -7.38
CA GLN A 279 -24.59 -11.92 -7.11
C GLN A 279 -24.94 -10.43 -7.17
N HIS A 280 -24.03 -9.56 -6.74
CA HIS A 280 -24.30 -8.14 -6.48
C HIS A 280 -23.32 -7.18 -7.16
N GLY A 281 -22.26 -7.69 -7.82
CA GLY A 281 -21.17 -6.88 -8.36
C GLY A 281 -21.61 -5.83 -9.36
N GLU A 282 -22.51 -6.15 -10.28
CA GLU A 282 -23.01 -5.21 -11.30
C GLU A 282 -23.66 -3.96 -10.65
N ALA A 283 -24.50 -4.16 -9.63
CA ALA A 283 -25.15 -3.08 -8.89
C ALA A 283 -24.16 -2.24 -8.06
N LEU A 284 -22.98 -2.79 -7.77
CA LEU A 284 -21.90 -2.13 -7.04
C LEU A 284 -20.87 -1.48 -7.97
N GLY A 285 -21.05 -1.55 -9.29
CA GLY A 285 -20.09 -1.03 -10.27
C GLY A 285 -18.83 -1.91 -10.44
N ILE A 286 -18.91 -3.20 -10.09
CA ILE A 286 -17.84 -4.17 -10.29
C ILE A 286 -18.09 -4.89 -11.62
N SER A 287 -17.15 -4.78 -12.56
CA SER A 287 -17.28 -5.37 -13.89
C SER A 287 -16.68 -6.76 -13.97
N SER A 288 -15.59 -7.02 -13.23
CA SER A 288 -14.91 -8.30 -13.22
C SER A 288 -14.12 -8.47 -11.92
N GLY A 289 -13.90 -9.73 -11.51
CA GLY A 289 -13.07 -10.06 -10.36
C GLY A 289 -12.18 -11.26 -10.65
N LYS A 290 -10.92 -11.21 -10.21
CA LYS A 290 -9.96 -12.31 -10.29
C LYS A 290 -9.36 -12.58 -8.92
N MET A 291 -9.49 -13.81 -8.45
CA MET A 291 -8.93 -14.28 -7.19
C MET A 291 -7.65 -15.10 -7.42
N GLU A 292 -6.65 -14.92 -6.55
CA GLU A 292 -5.43 -15.71 -6.46
C GLU A 292 -5.22 -16.14 -5.00
N VAL A 293 -4.75 -17.36 -4.78
CA VAL A 293 -4.57 -17.97 -3.45
C VAL A 293 -3.13 -18.47 -3.30
N ALA A 294 -2.56 -18.31 -2.10
CA ALA A 294 -1.25 -18.84 -1.79
C ALA A 294 -1.33 -20.37 -1.64
N THR A 295 -0.46 -21.14 -2.31
CA THR A 295 -0.51 -22.61 -2.19
C THR A 295 0.17 -23.10 -0.90
N GLY A 296 -0.43 -24.09 -0.22
CA GLY A 296 0.11 -24.69 1.00
C GLY A 296 -0.87 -24.83 2.17
N SER A 297 -2.02 -24.15 2.10
CA SER A 297 -3.21 -24.45 2.91
C SER A 297 -3.76 -25.79 2.46
N THR A 298 -3.95 -26.75 3.38
CA THR A 298 -4.50 -28.06 3.04
C THR A 298 -6.01 -27.97 2.76
N PHE A 299 -6.43 -27.40 1.63
CA PHE A 299 -7.76 -27.68 1.05
C PHE A 299 -7.76 -27.42 -0.48
N SER A 300 -7.78 -28.50 -1.27
CA SER A 300 -8.21 -28.59 -2.68
C SER A 300 -7.52 -27.65 -3.70
N GLY A 301 -6.67 -28.11 -4.62
CA GLY A 301 -7.08 -29.11 -5.60
C GLY A 301 -8.36 -28.67 -6.31
N GLN A 302 -8.22 -27.87 -7.38
CA GLN A 302 -9.27 -27.57 -8.37
C GLN A 302 -10.09 -26.27 -8.18
N ALA A 303 -9.42 -25.12 -8.07
CA ALA A 303 -9.99 -23.85 -8.52
C ALA A 303 -9.54 -23.60 -9.97
N GLY A 304 -10.34 -24.09 -10.92
CA GLY A 304 -10.24 -23.66 -12.30
C GLY A 304 -10.37 -22.14 -12.34
N SER A 305 -9.55 -21.50 -13.17
CA SER A 305 -9.70 -20.10 -13.55
C SER A 305 -11.14 -19.89 -14.06
N HIS A 306 -12.06 -19.49 -13.19
CA HIS A 306 -13.37 -19.00 -13.57
C HIS A 306 -13.17 -17.58 -14.12
N ALA A 307 -12.60 -17.51 -15.32
CA ALA A 307 -12.79 -16.37 -16.18
C ALA A 307 -14.30 -16.36 -16.49
N LEU A 308 -15.05 -15.42 -15.89
CA LEU A 308 -16.35 -15.02 -16.40
C LEU A 308 -16.13 -14.27 -17.72
N SER A 309 -15.77 -15.03 -18.74
CA SER A 309 -15.64 -14.59 -20.11
C SER A 309 -16.85 -15.10 -20.85
N ARG A 310 -17.89 -14.27 -20.96
CA ARG A 310 -18.89 -14.41 -22.02
C ARG A 310 -18.21 -13.94 -23.31
N ILE A 311 -17.36 -14.78 -23.90
CA ILE A 311 -16.85 -14.56 -25.24
C ILE A 311 -17.24 -15.76 -26.09
N THR A 312 -18.22 -15.50 -26.94
CA THR A 312 -18.48 -16.19 -28.19
C THR A 312 -17.19 -16.20 -29.02
N VAL A 313 -16.43 -17.30 -29.01
CA VAL A 313 -15.31 -17.55 -29.93
C VAL A 313 -15.64 -18.85 -30.69
N GLY A 314 -15.98 -18.85 -31.97
CA GLY A 314 -15.62 -17.89 -33.02
C GLY A 314 -14.25 -18.22 -33.61
N THR A 315 -14.11 -19.43 -34.16
CA THR A 315 -13.41 -19.71 -35.43
C THR A 315 -12.09 -18.95 -35.68
N VAL A 316 -10.99 -19.38 -35.05
CA VAL A 316 -9.62 -19.01 -35.50
C VAL A 316 -8.79 -20.22 -35.95
N LEU A 317 -9.17 -21.46 -35.60
CA LEU A 317 -8.50 -22.66 -36.15
C LEU A 317 -8.88 -22.96 -37.62
N GLY A 318 -10.03 -22.47 -38.10
CA GLY A 318 -10.51 -22.74 -39.46
C GLY A 318 -9.78 -21.96 -40.56
N LEU A 319 -9.26 -20.77 -40.26
CA LEU A 319 -8.61 -19.90 -41.25
C LEU A 319 -7.19 -20.38 -41.62
N LEU A 320 -6.45 -20.97 -40.67
CA LEU A 320 -5.12 -21.53 -40.93
C LEU A 320 -5.19 -22.80 -41.79
N PHE A 321 -6.16 -23.68 -41.54
CA PHE A 321 -6.38 -24.86 -42.39
C PHE A 321 -7.01 -24.52 -43.75
N GLY A 322 -7.86 -23.49 -43.81
CA GLY A 322 -8.51 -23.03 -45.04
C GLY A 322 -7.57 -22.43 -46.09
N LEU A 323 -6.42 -21.88 -45.69
CA LEU A 323 -5.42 -21.32 -46.61
C LEU A 323 -4.29 -22.30 -46.97
N LEU A 324 -3.92 -23.20 -46.04
CA LEU A 324 -2.85 -24.17 -46.28
C LEU A 324 -3.24 -25.29 -47.25
N LEU A 325 -4.50 -25.72 -47.23
CA LEU A 325 -4.99 -26.79 -48.10
C LEU A 325 -5.05 -26.40 -49.60
N PRO A 326 -5.67 -25.28 -50.01
CA PRO A 326 -5.68 -24.89 -51.42
C PRO A 326 -4.29 -24.47 -51.92
N GLY A 327 -3.46 -23.84 -51.09
CA GLY A 327 -2.09 -23.49 -51.45
C GLY A 327 -1.20 -24.71 -51.69
N GLY A 328 -1.33 -25.75 -50.84
CA GLY A 328 -0.63 -27.01 -51.01
C GLY A 328 -1.08 -27.79 -52.24
N ILE A 329 -2.39 -27.85 -52.50
CA ILE A 329 -2.95 -28.53 -53.68
C ILE A 329 -2.52 -27.82 -54.97
N PHE A 330 -2.57 -26.49 -55.02
CA PHE A 330 -2.12 -25.71 -56.18
C PHE A 330 -0.62 -25.90 -56.47
N PHE A 331 0.22 -25.95 -55.43
CA PHE A 331 1.64 -26.21 -55.58
C PHE A 331 1.93 -27.61 -56.13
N LEU A 332 1.17 -28.63 -55.69
CA LEU A 332 1.33 -30.00 -56.17
C LEU A 332 0.80 -30.21 -57.60
N TYR A 333 -0.28 -29.51 -57.98
CA TYR A 333 -0.81 -29.48 -59.34
C TYR A 333 0.19 -28.84 -60.30
N ARG A 334 0.81 -27.71 -59.91
CA ARG A 334 1.80 -27.01 -60.73
C ARG A 334 3.12 -27.80 -60.90
N LYS A 335 3.42 -28.72 -59.98
CA LYS A 335 4.56 -29.66 -60.08
C LYS A 335 4.21 -30.99 -60.75
N GLY A 336 2.99 -31.17 -61.26
CA GLY A 336 2.57 -32.37 -62.01
C GLY A 336 2.61 -33.67 -61.20
N LYS A 337 2.53 -33.57 -59.86
CA LYS A 337 2.56 -34.75 -58.96
C LYS A 337 1.17 -35.25 -58.57
N LEU A 338 0.13 -34.53 -58.94
CA LEU A 338 -1.27 -34.90 -58.81
C LEU A 338 -1.89 -34.80 -60.20
N ARG A 339 -2.54 -35.87 -60.65
CA ARG A 339 -3.23 -35.95 -61.93
C ARG A 339 -4.72 -35.72 -61.72
#